data_AF-A0A2E4IYU1-F1
#
_entry.id   AF-A0A2E4IYU1-F1
#
_cell.length_a   1.000
_cell.length_b   1.000
_cell.length_c   1.000
_cell.angle_alpha   90.00
_cell.angle_beta   90.00
_cell.angle_gamma   90.00
#
_symmetry.space_group_name_H-M   'P 1'
#
loop_
_entity.id
_entity.type
_entity.pdbx_description
1 polymer ?
#
loop_
_entity_poly.entity_id
_entity_poly.type
_entity_poly.pdbx_seq_one_letter_code
_entity_poly.pdbx_strand_id
1 'polypeptide(L)'
;MDKRWKVIGSFVVVFAAGAVVGSLYPSRTPENRSREWRDSANDDRPERPDFAARVMHHYSERLQLTSEQVAEIKPIVESAGKQLNEIRMGWSRNTATVAKEMNQAVIEKLTPEQKAEFEEHILRQMTERMKRMGLKGRPGMGERPPRPPPPRE
;
A
#
# COMPACT_ATOMS: atom_id res chain seq x y z
N MET A 1 50.44 31.45 -15.74
CA MET A 1 48.99 31.14 -15.88
C MET A 1 48.69 29.89 -15.02
N ASP A 2 49.05 29.88 -13.73
CA ASP A 2 49.49 28.62 -13.07
C ASP A 2 48.67 28.23 -11.82
N LYS A 3 47.67 29.03 -11.44
CA LYS A 3 46.80 28.74 -10.28
C LYS A 3 45.57 27.90 -10.62
N ARG A 4 45.00 28.07 -11.83
CA ARG A 4 43.77 27.37 -12.24
C ARG A 4 43.97 25.86 -12.37
N TRP A 5 45.13 25.44 -12.90
CA TRP A 5 45.45 24.02 -13.10
C TRP A 5 45.65 23.26 -11.78
N LYS A 6 46.16 23.93 -10.74
CA LYS A 6 46.27 23.36 -9.38
C LYS A 6 44.91 23.13 -8.74
N VAL A 7 43.95 24.04 -8.94
CA VAL A 7 42.57 23.90 -8.44
C VAL A 7 41.86 22.73 -9.14
N ILE A 8 42.00 22.62 -10.46
CA ILE A 8 41.43 21.50 -11.22
C ILE A 8 42.02 20.16 -10.74
N GLY A 9 43.34 20.10 -10.53
CA GLY A 9 44.00 18.92 -9.97
C GLY A 9 43.43 18.50 -8.61
N SER A 10 43.15 19.44 -7.71
CA SER A 10 42.57 19.12 -6.40
C SER A 10 41.15 18.53 -6.49
N PHE A 11 40.31 19.01 -7.40
CA PHE A 11 38.96 18.46 -7.59
C PHE A 11 38.97 17.04 -8.16
N VAL A 12 39.87 16.76 -9.09
CA VAL A 12 40.03 15.41 -9.67
C VAL A 12 40.44 14.40 -8.61
N VAL A 13 41.35 14.78 -7.70
CA VAL A 13 41.79 13.91 -6.60
C VAL A 13 40.66 13.61 -5.61
N VAL A 14 39.87 14.62 -5.22
CA VAL A 14 38.73 14.43 -4.31
C VAL A 14 37.65 13.54 -4.95
N PHE A 15 37.38 13.73 -6.25
CA PHE A 15 36.41 12.92 -6.97
C PHE A 15 36.85 11.46 -7.12
N ALA A 16 38.12 11.22 -7.45
CA ALA A 16 38.68 9.88 -7.54
C ALA A 16 38.64 9.15 -6.19
N ALA A 17 38.93 9.84 -5.09
CA ALA A 17 38.79 9.29 -3.75
C ALA A 17 37.34 8.91 -3.43
N GLY A 18 36.36 9.74 -3.80
CA GLY A 18 34.93 9.44 -3.65
C GLY A 18 34.47 8.23 -4.48
N ALA A 19 34.98 8.07 -5.71
CA ALA A 19 34.62 6.97 -6.58
C ALA A 19 35.11 5.60 -6.06
N VAL A 20 36.33 5.55 -5.49
CA VAL A 20 36.87 4.33 -4.87
C VAL A 20 36.03 3.92 -3.65
N VAL A 21 35.64 4.89 -2.82
CA VAL A 21 34.75 4.65 -1.66
C VAL A 21 33.37 4.17 -2.12
N GLY A 22 32.83 4.71 -3.22
CA GLY A 22 31.55 4.28 -3.79
C GLY A 22 31.58 2.86 -4.41
N SER A 23 32.71 2.43 -4.95
CA SER A 23 32.84 1.12 -5.62
C SER A 23 32.92 -0.09 -4.69
N LEU A 24 33.11 0.12 -3.37
CA LEU A 24 33.24 -0.96 -2.40
C LEU A 24 31.90 -1.50 -1.87
N TYR A 25 30.76 -0.99 -2.36
CA TYR A 25 29.45 -1.57 -2.04
C TYR A 25 29.00 -2.57 -3.12
N PRO A 26 28.94 -3.89 -2.83
CA PRO A 26 28.44 -4.85 -3.79
C PRO A 26 26.93 -4.65 -3.97
N SER A 27 26.53 -4.32 -5.21
CA SER A 27 25.15 -4.39 -5.67
C SER A 27 24.70 -5.86 -5.69
N ARG A 28 24.17 -6.32 -4.54
CA ARG A 28 23.49 -7.62 -4.47
C ARG A 28 22.33 -7.61 -5.47
N THR A 29 22.44 -8.46 -6.48
CA THR A 29 21.43 -8.69 -7.51
C THR A 29 20.06 -8.99 -6.87
N PRO A 30 19.00 -8.23 -7.19
CA PRO A 30 17.68 -8.38 -6.56
C PRO A 30 16.88 -9.59 -7.06
N GLU A 31 17.38 -10.30 -8.08
CA GLU A 31 16.54 -11.22 -8.87
C GLU A 31 16.24 -12.54 -8.15
N ASN A 32 17.21 -13.13 -7.45
CA ASN A 32 17.02 -14.46 -6.85
C ASN A 32 16.30 -14.44 -5.50
N ARG A 33 16.40 -13.35 -4.72
CA ARG A 33 15.65 -13.19 -3.46
C ARG A 33 14.16 -12.99 -3.70
N SER A 34 13.77 -12.53 -4.90
CA SER A 34 12.38 -12.25 -5.25
C SER A 34 11.51 -13.49 -5.46
N ARG A 35 12.11 -14.64 -5.83
CA ARG A 35 11.35 -15.89 -6.04
C ARG A 35 11.06 -16.61 -4.72
N GLU A 36 12.07 -16.83 -3.88
CA GLU A 36 11.87 -17.44 -2.55
C GLU A 36 10.90 -16.64 -1.67
N TRP A 37 10.95 -15.30 -1.72
CA TRP A 37 10.01 -14.45 -0.98
C TRP A 37 8.59 -14.44 -1.57
N ARG A 38 8.41 -14.73 -2.86
CA ARG A 38 7.07 -14.83 -3.48
C ARG A 38 6.41 -16.15 -3.12
N ASP A 39 7.18 -17.23 -3.08
CA ASP A 39 6.68 -18.55 -2.71
C ASP A 39 6.33 -18.59 -1.20
N SER A 40 7.15 -17.97 -0.34
CA SER A 40 6.84 -17.84 1.10
C SER A 40 5.74 -16.79 1.43
N ALA A 41 5.34 -15.96 0.47
CA ALA A 41 4.28 -14.95 0.66
C ALA A 41 2.88 -15.46 0.25
N ASN A 42 2.80 -16.64 -0.37
CA ASN A 42 1.55 -17.32 -0.69
C ASN A 42 1.07 -18.24 0.43
N ASP A 43 1.93 -18.58 1.40
CA ASP A 43 1.59 -19.45 2.54
C ASP A 43 1.23 -18.62 3.78
N ASP A 44 0.04 -18.84 4.33
CA ASP A 44 -0.34 -18.56 5.72
C ASP A 44 -0.24 -17.12 6.24
N ARG A 45 -0.84 -16.14 5.54
CA ARG A 45 -1.32 -14.95 6.26
C ARG A 45 -2.69 -15.26 6.85
N PRO A 46 -2.88 -15.27 8.19
CA PRO A 46 -4.19 -15.48 8.77
C PRO A 46 -5.12 -14.39 8.23
N GLU A 47 -6.22 -14.83 7.62
CA GLU A 47 -7.25 -13.92 7.12
C GLU A 47 -7.60 -12.94 8.24
N ARG A 48 -7.60 -11.64 7.93
CA ARG A 48 -8.03 -10.65 8.92
C ARG A 48 -9.43 -11.06 9.36
N PRO A 49 -9.67 -11.24 10.68
CA PRO A 49 -10.94 -11.77 11.15
C PRO A 49 -12.08 -10.93 10.60
N ASP A 50 -13.11 -11.62 10.13
CA ASP A 50 -14.35 -11.02 9.64
C ASP A 50 -14.87 -10.02 10.70
N PHE A 51 -15.57 -8.97 10.26
CA PHE A 51 -16.16 -7.98 11.15
C PHE A 51 -16.96 -8.65 12.27
N ALA A 52 -17.77 -9.66 11.91
CA ALA A 52 -18.57 -10.40 12.87
C ALA A 52 -17.72 -11.14 13.90
N ALA A 53 -16.63 -11.78 13.46
CA ALA A 53 -15.68 -12.46 14.35
C ALA A 53 -15.00 -11.48 15.33
N ARG A 54 -14.59 -10.29 14.85
CA ARG A 54 -14.01 -9.25 15.74
C ARG A 54 -15.00 -8.74 16.78
N VAL A 55 -16.24 -8.48 16.38
CA VAL A 55 -17.27 -7.97 17.30
C VAL A 55 -17.65 -9.03 18.32
N MET A 56 -17.87 -10.28 17.88
CA MET A 56 -18.16 -11.39 18.78
C MET A 56 -17.03 -11.63 19.78
N HIS A 57 -15.76 -11.60 19.33
CA HIS A 57 -14.61 -11.69 20.23
C HIS A 57 -14.65 -10.59 21.30
N HIS A 58 -14.89 -9.34 20.90
CA HIS A 58 -14.96 -8.22 21.83
C HIS A 58 -16.10 -8.35 22.84
N TYR A 59 -17.28 -8.83 22.40
CA TYR A 59 -18.42 -9.04 23.28
C TYR A 59 -18.19 -10.18 24.25
N SER A 60 -17.67 -11.31 23.78
CA SER A 60 -17.34 -12.46 24.62
C SER A 60 -16.30 -12.12 25.68
N GLU A 61 -15.23 -11.40 25.33
CA GLU A 61 -14.18 -11.01 26.29
C GLU A 61 -14.69 -10.03 27.36
N ARG A 62 -15.52 -9.06 26.97
CA ARG A 62 -15.93 -7.98 27.89
C ARG A 62 -17.17 -8.28 28.69
N LEU A 63 -18.09 -9.04 28.12
CA LEU A 63 -19.41 -9.30 28.71
C LEU A 63 -19.53 -10.71 29.30
N GLN A 64 -18.52 -11.57 29.10
CA GLN A 64 -18.50 -12.95 29.59
C GLN A 64 -19.79 -13.69 29.20
N LEU A 65 -20.16 -13.59 27.92
CA LEU A 65 -21.42 -14.14 27.40
C LEU A 65 -21.51 -15.65 27.64
N THR A 66 -22.69 -16.13 28.05
CA THR A 66 -22.97 -17.57 28.13
C THR A 66 -23.09 -18.18 26.73
N SER A 67 -23.00 -19.50 26.63
CA SER A 67 -23.15 -20.22 25.35
C SER A 67 -24.51 -19.96 24.67
N GLU A 68 -25.58 -19.84 25.46
CA GLU A 68 -26.92 -19.49 24.95
C GLU A 68 -26.96 -18.06 24.42
N GLN A 69 -26.40 -17.10 25.14
CA GLN A 69 -26.32 -15.70 24.67
C GLN A 69 -25.47 -15.57 23.41
N VAL A 70 -24.36 -16.32 23.31
CA VAL A 70 -23.55 -16.35 22.08
C VAL A 70 -24.37 -16.90 20.91
N ALA A 71 -25.18 -17.95 21.12
CA ALA A 71 -26.02 -18.52 20.08
C ALA A 71 -27.10 -17.53 19.57
N GLU A 72 -27.62 -16.67 20.43
CA GLU A 72 -28.60 -15.64 20.07
C GLU A 72 -27.96 -14.40 19.43
N ILE A 73 -26.82 -13.94 19.94
CA ILE A 73 -26.17 -12.69 19.51
C ILE A 73 -25.40 -12.88 18.19
N LYS A 74 -24.79 -14.05 17.98
CA LYS A 74 -24.00 -14.36 16.79
C LYS A 74 -24.75 -14.08 15.47
N PRO A 75 -25.98 -14.58 15.23
CA PRO A 75 -26.67 -14.31 13.96
C PRO A 75 -27.00 -12.82 13.76
N ILE A 76 -27.21 -12.05 14.83
CA ILE A 76 -27.43 -10.60 14.75
C ILE A 76 -26.18 -9.89 14.23
N VAL A 77 -25.02 -10.23 14.82
CA VAL A 77 -23.73 -9.64 14.47
C VAL A 77 -23.30 -10.04 13.05
N GLU A 78 -23.54 -11.30 12.66
CA GLU A 78 -23.28 -11.78 11.30
C GLU A 78 -24.15 -11.08 10.25
N SER A 79 -25.44 -10.92 10.53
CA SER A 79 -26.36 -10.17 9.65
C SER A 79 -25.91 -8.71 9.49
N ALA A 80 -25.56 -8.05 10.60
CA ALA A 80 -25.03 -6.69 10.56
C ALA A 80 -23.72 -6.59 9.75
N GLY A 81 -22.82 -7.57 9.91
CA GLY A 81 -21.59 -7.66 9.12
C GLY A 81 -21.84 -7.75 7.61
N LYS A 82 -22.81 -8.59 7.20
CA LYS A 82 -23.21 -8.71 5.79
C LYS A 82 -23.77 -7.40 5.25
N GLN A 83 -24.70 -6.76 5.97
CA GLN A 83 -25.29 -5.49 5.56
C GLN A 83 -24.24 -4.37 5.44
N LEU A 84 -23.31 -4.26 6.39
CA LEU A 84 -22.21 -3.30 6.32
C LEU A 84 -21.31 -3.55 5.11
N ASN A 85 -21.05 -4.82 4.78
CA ASN A 85 -20.27 -5.16 3.60
C ASN A 85 -21.01 -4.78 2.30
N GLU A 86 -22.31 -5.03 2.22
CA GLU A 86 -23.15 -4.62 1.08
C GLU A 86 -23.16 -3.10 0.89
N ILE A 87 -23.36 -2.34 1.97
CA ILE A 87 -23.30 -0.86 1.95
C ILE A 87 -21.93 -0.39 1.45
N ARG A 88 -20.85 -0.98 1.98
CA ARG A 88 -19.48 -0.64 1.57
C ARG A 88 -19.22 -0.94 0.09
N MET A 89 -19.69 -2.09 -0.41
CA MET A 89 -19.56 -2.45 -1.82
C MET A 89 -20.40 -1.55 -2.72
N GLY A 90 -21.64 -1.22 -2.32
CA GLY A 90 -22.52 -0.31 -3.05
C GLY A 90 -21.92 1.10 -3.15
N TRP A 91 -21.43 1.64 -2.03
CA TRP A 91 -20.78 2.94 -2.01
C TRP A 91 -19.52 2.96 -2.89
N SER A 92 -18.67 1.94 -2.79
CA SER A 92 -17.46 1.80 -3.61
C SER A 92 -17.78 1.83 -5.12
N ARG A 93 -18.81 1.10 -5.57
CA ARG A 93 -19.23 1.09 -6.97
C ARG A 93 -19.72 2.47 -7.42
N ASN A 94 -20.59 3.10 -6.63
CA ASN A 94 -21.13 4.42 -6.96
C ASN A 94 -20.03 5.49 -7.01
N THR A 95 -19.13 5.51 -6.03
CA THR A 95 -18.00 6.44 -6.00
C THR A 95 -17.06 6.25 -7.19
N ALA A 96 -16.80 5.00 -7.59
CA ALA A 96 -15.97 4.73 -8.77
C ALA A 96 -16.59 5.26 -10.07
N THR A 97 -17.92 5.11 -10.23
CA THR A 97 -18.65 5.65 -11.37
C THR A 97 -18.60 7.18 -11.40
N VAL A 98 -18.95 7.84 -10.28
CA VAL A 98 -18.93 9.31 -10.18
C VAL A 98 -17.52 9.87 -10.42
N ALA A 99 -16.49 9.24 -9.85
CA ALA A 99 -15.11 9.65 -10.07
C ALA A 99 -14.69 9.51 -11.54
N LYS A 100 -15.12 8.45 -12.23
CA LYS A 100 -14.85 8.25 -13.64
C LYS A 100 -15.51 9.33 -14.50
N GLU A 101 -16.78 9.61 -14.27
CA GLU A 101 -17.55 10.63 -15.01
C GLU A 101 -16.94 12.02 -14.81
N MET A 102 -16.61 12.37 -13.56
CA MET A 102 -15.93 13.62 -13.23
C MET A 102 -14.58 13.74 -13.97
N ASN A 103 -13.75 12.70 -13.91
CA ASN A 103 -12.44 12.71 -14.58
C ASN A 103 -12.59 12.86 -16.10
N GLN A 104 -13.58 12.21 -16.71
CA GLN A 104 -13.88 12.35 -18.14
C GLN A 104 -14.26 13.79 -18.49
N ALA A 105 -15.18 14.39 -17.72
CA ALA A 105 -15.62 15.76 -17.93
C ALA A 105 -14.48 16.78 -17.75
N VAL A 106 -13.54 16.52 -16.84
CA VAL A 106 -12.33 17.34 -16.68
C VAL A 106 -11.43 17.20 -17.92
N ILE A 107 -11.14 15.97 -18.35
CA ILE A 107 -10.27 15.68 -19.50
C ILE A 107 -10.76 16.40 -20.77
N GLU A 108 -12.07 16.47 -21.00
CA GLU A 108 -12.66 17.16 -22.16
C GLU A 108 -12.41 18.68 -22.19
N LYS A 109 -12.05 19.28 -21.06
CA LYS A 109 -11.75 20.71 -20.95
C LYS A 109 -10.25 21.02 -20.97
N LEU A 110 -9.40 20.00 -20.99
CA LEU A 110 -7.95 20.16 -20.93
C LEU A 110 -7.34 20.28 -22.33
N THR A 111 -6.25 21.03 -22.40
CA THR A 111 -5.34 20.99 -23.55
C THR A 111 -4.61 19.64 -23.62
N PRO A 112 -4.07 19.23 -24.78
CA PRO A 112 -3.36 17.96 -24.92
C PRO A 112 -2.21 17.80 -23.91
N GLU A 113 -1.45 18.85 -23.65
CA GLU A 113 -0.34 18.86 -22.70
C GLU A 113 -0.83 18.69 -21.26
N GLN A 114 -1.92 19.37 -20.88
CA GLN A 114 -2.54 19.24 -19.56
C GLN A 114 -3.20 17.87 -19.35
N LYS A 115 -3.71 17.26 -20.42
CA LYS A 115 -4.30 15.92 -20.36
C LYS A 115 -3.24 14.87 -20.03
N ALA A 116 -2.07 14.94 -20.64
CA ALA A 116 -0.95 14.03 -20.34
C ALA A 116 -0.55 14.11 -18.85
N GLU A 117 -0.39 15.33 -18.32
CA GLU A 117 -0.10 15.57 -16.90
C GLU A 117 -1.21 15.04 -15.97
N PHE A 118 -2.48 15.27 -16.33
CA PHE A 118 -3.62 14.80 -15.55
C PHE A 118 -3.69 13.26 -15.48
N GLU A 119 -3.46 12.58 -16.61
CA GLU A 119 -3.46 11.13 -16.69
C GLU A 119 -2.27 10.50 -15.95
N GLU A 120 -1.07 11.07 -16.12
CA GLU A 120 0.16 10.51 -15.54
C GLU A 120 0.25 10.72 -14.02
N HIS A 121 -0.08 11.92 -13.54
CA HIS A 121 0.14 12.29 -12.14
C HIS A 121 -1.13 12.24 -11.31
N ILE A 122 -2.24 12.78 -11.80
CA ILE A 122 -3.45 12.95 -10.97
C ILE A 122 -4.24 11.64 -10.90
N LEU A 123 -4.53 11.00 -12.03
CA LEU A 123 -5.26 9.71 -12.05
C LEU A 123 -4.48 8.61 -11.35
N ARG A 124 -3.15 8.58 -11.52
CA ARG A 124 -2.27 7.62 -10.87
C ARG A 124 -2.27 7.79 -9.35
N GLN A 125 -2.13 9.02 -8.85
CA GLN A 125 -2.20 9.28 -7.41
C GLN A 125 -3.56 8.94 -6.81
N MET A 126 -4.67 9.28 -7.49
CA MET A 126 -6.01 8.91 -7.06
C MET A 126 -6.18 7.39 -6.99
N THR A 127 -5.68 6.67 -8.00
CA THR A 127 -5.74 5.21 -8.05
C THR A 127 -4.96 4.57 -6.91
N GLU A 128 -3.76 5.07 -6.61
CA GLU A 128 -2.94 4.56 -5.51
C GLU A 128 -3.54 4.89 -4.14
N ARG A 129 -4.15 6.06 -3.96
CA ARG A 129 -4.91 6.39 -2.73
C ARG A 129 -6.12 5.47 -2.54
N MET A 130 -6.87 5.21 -3.61
CA MET A 130 -8.01 4.29 -3.60
C MET A 130 -7.60 2.85 -3.27
N LYS A 131 -6.47 2.38 -3.79
CA LYS A 131 -5.87 1.09 -3.42
C LYS A 131 -5.51 1.04 -1.94
N ARG A 132 -4.87 2.07 -1.41
CA ARG A 132 -4.46 2.14 0.01
C ARG A 132 -5.63 2.17 0.98
N MET A 133 -6.73 2.84 0.62
CA MET A 133 -7.96 2.88 1.43
C MET A 133 -8.80 1.60 1.31
N GLY A 134 -8.38 0.64 0.47
CA GLY A 134 -9.12 -0.61 0.25
C GLY A 134 -10.51 -0.38 -0.33
N LEU A 135 -10.72 0.73 -1.04
CA LEU A 135 -11.98 1.10 -1.69
C LEU A 135 -12.08 0.57 -3.13
N LYS A 136 -11.00 0.03 -3.67
CA LYS A 136 -11.10 -0.96 -4.75
C LYS A 136 -11.40 -2.32 -4.11
N GLY A 137 -12.43 -3.01 -4.62
CA GLY A 137 -12.54 -4.45 -4.42
C GLY A 137 -11.15 -5.08 -4.59
N ARG A 138 -10.69 -5.86 -3.60
CA ARG A 138 -9.36 -6.46 -3.59
C ARG A 138 -9.07 -7.16 -4.92
N PRO A 139 -7.95 -6.82 -5.56
CA PRO A 139 -6.83 -7.76 -5.52
C PRO A 139 -5.47 -7.05 -5.35
N GLY A 140 -4.63 -7.61 -4.46
CA GLY A 140 -3.17 -7.43 -4.52
C GLY A 140 -2.59 -6.15 -3.88
N MET A 141 -1.61 -6.37 -3.01
CA MET A 141 -0.86 -5.43 -2.17
C MET A 141 -0.24 -4.19 -2.89
N GLY A 142 -0.10 -3.11 -2.12
CA GLY A 142 0.92 -2.06 -2.33
C GLY A 142 1.57 -1.72 -0.99
N GLU A 143 2.89 -1.76 -0.97
CA GLU A 143 3.80 -1.94 0.17
C GLU A 143 3.75 -0.84 1.25
N ARG A 144 3.87 -1.24 2.53
CA ARG A 144 4.30 -0.34 3.62
C ARG A 144 5.76 -0.63 3.93
N PRO A 145 6.59 0.41 4.18
CA PRO A 145 8.00 0.21 4.46
C PRO A 145 8.21 -0.53 5.79
N PRO A 146 9.27 -1.34 5.91
CA PRO A 146 9.50 -2.23 7.05
C PRO A 146 9.86 -1.44 8.32
N ARG A 147 9.38 -1.92 9.48
CA ARG A 147 9.92 -1.51 10.79
C ARG A 147 11.19 -2.34 11.10
N PRO A 148 12.16 -1.77 11.83
CA PRO A 148 13.35 -2.50 12.24
C PRO A 148 12.98 -3.65 13.19
N PRO A 149 13.74 -4.77 13.14
CA PRO A 149 13.46 -5.95 13.96
C PRO A 149 13.71 -5.68 15.46
N PRO A 150 12.99 -6.35 16.37
CA PRO A 150 13.28 -6.27 17.79
C PRO A 150 14.61 -6.96 18.13
N PRO A 151 15.31 -6.54 19.21
CA PRO A 151 16.55 -7.15 19.64
C PRO A 151 16.30 -8.60 20.07
N ARG A 152 17.22 -9.49 19.68
CA ARG A 152 17.17 -10.90 20.09
C ARG A 152 17.88 -11.02 21.44
N GLU A 153 17.19 -11.59 22.44
CA GLU A 153 17.79 -12.11 23.69
C GLU A 153 18.49 -13.44 23.44
#